data_AF-A0A1M3M1Q9-F1
#
_entry.id   AF-A0A1M3M1Q9-F1
#
_cell.length_a   1.000
_cell.length_b   1.000
_cell.length_c   1.000
_cell.angle_alpha   90.00
_cell.angle_beta   90.00
_cell.angle_gamma   90.00
#
_symmetry.space_group_name_H-M   'P 1'
#
loop_
_entity.id
_entity.type
_entity.pdbx_description
1 polymer ?
#
loop_
_entity_poly.entity_id
_entity_poly.type
_entity_poly.pdbx_seq_one_letter_code
_entity_poly.pdbx_strand_id
1 'polypeptide(L)'
;MSKPSSPPKHVIVGGFCLPLDIESLEALPVDPGGVFQFDFTFHNVRFAIRYEEGHEHGSLRIVGDVGPMPFSAESPVARAGLDQIFRAANSVVKAQFKVTQGRIALGTELAIDRPVTATKLIATVAATLIPCTPYLDLIATYIRPPMAPAKRGEPALRPEWRRKALPKPARR
;
A
#
# COMPACT_ATOMS: atom_id res chain seq x y z
N MET A 1 27.44 37.42 20.07
CA MET A 1 27.94 36.82 18.81
C MET A 1 27.03 35.64 18.47
N SER A 2 26.04 35.83 17.61
CA SER A 2 25.10 34.77 17.21
C SER A 2 25.68 34.02 16.01
N LYS A 3 25.78 32.68 16.10
CA LYS A 3 26.20 31.83 14.98
C LYS A 3 25.16 31.92 13.85
N PRO A 4 25.58 31.93 12.57
CA PRO A 4 24.65 31.81 11.45
C PRO A 4 24.01 30.41 11.47
N SER A 5 22.68 30.35 11.50
CA SER A 5 21.91 29.11 11.37
C SER A 5 22.13 28.54 9.96
N SER A 6 22.68 27.32 9.89
CA SER A 6 22.82 26.61 8.62
C SER A 6 21.42 26.35 8.01
N PRO A 7 21.25 26.42 6.68
CA PRO A 7 19.98 26.13 6.06
C PRO A 7 19.56 24.68 6.37
N PRO A 8 18.27 24.43 6.65
CA PRO A 8 17.79 23.11 7.01
C PRO A 8 18.05 22.11 5.88
N LYS A 9 18.71 21.01 6.24
CA LYS A 9 18.93 19.89 5.33
C LYS A 9 17.59 19.20 5.13
N HIS A 10 17.28 18.86 3.89
CA HIS A 10 16.02 18.21 3.54
C HIS A 10 16.27 16.91 2.78
N VAL A 11 15.35 15.96 2.91
CA VAL A 11 15.31 14.76 2.08
C VAL A 11 14.00 14.75 1.31
N ILE A 12 14.08 14.50 0.00
CA ILE A 12 12.92 14.38 -0.87
C ILE A 12 12.56 12.91 -0.99
N VAL A 13 11.41 12.51 -0.42
CA VAL A 13 10.83 11.18 -0.60
C VAL A 13 9.49 11.33 -1.31
N GLY A 14 9.36 10.77 -2.52
CA GLY A 14 8.12 10.84 -3.29
C GLY A 14 7.64 12.25 -3.64
N GLY A 15 8.54 13.25 -3.66
CA GLY A 15 8.21 14.65 -3.92
C GLY A 15 7.88 15.49 -2.68
N PHE A 16 7.90 14.91 -1.49
CA PHE A 16 7.75 15.65 -0.23
C PHE A 16 9.11 16.00 0.37
N CYS A 17 9.26 17.26 0.77
CA CYS A 17 10.45 17.81 1.41
C CYS A 17 10.34 17.58 2.93
N LEU A 18 11.07 16.59 3.45
CA LEU A 18 11.13 16.32 4.89
C LEU A 18 12.30 17.10 5.51
N PRO A 19 12.05 17.97 6.50
CA PRO A 19 13.14 18.63 7.24
C PRO A 19 13.90 17.60 8.10
N LEU A 20 15.23 17.55 7.96
CA LEU A 20 16.14 16.71 8.76
C LEU A 20 16.68 17.45 10.00
N ASP A 21 15.97 18.46 10.47
CA ASP A 21 16.29 19.07 11.76
C ASP A 21 15.82 18.13 12.88
N ILE A 22 16.70 17.93 13.87
CA ILE A 22 16.44 17.10 15.03
C ILE A 22 15.27 17.66 15.86
N GLU A 23 15.07 18.99 15.85
CA GLU A 23 13.90 19.63 16.49
C GLU A 23 12.62 19.41 15.67
N SER A 24 12.73 19.30 14.34
CA SER A 24 11.61 18.98 13.44
C SER A 24 11.19 17.49 13.47
N LEU A 25 11.94 16.63 14.18
CA LEU A 25 11.53 15.24 14.45
C LEU A 25 10.52 15.14 15.60
N GLU A 26 10.36 16.19 16.41
CA GLU A 26 9.46 16.20 17.57
C GLU A 26 8.00 16.50 17.21
N ALA A 27 7.76 17.18 16.08
CA ALA A 27 6.45 17.38 15.49
C ALA A 27 6.58 17.66 13.99
N LEU A 28 5.77 16.99 13.16
CA LEU A 28 5.62 17.39 11.77
C LEU A 28 4.96 18.78 11.72
N PRO A 29 5.40 19.69 10.83
CA PRO A 29 4.77 20.99 10.64
C PRO A 29 3.43 20.79 9.92
N VAL A 30 2.42 20.34 10.67
CA VAL A 30 1.04 20.24 10.23
C VAL A 30 0.30 21.38 10.90
N ASP A 31 -0.15 22.35 10.12
CA ASP A 31 -1.01 23.42 10.62
C ASP A 31 -2.26 22.81 11.30
N PRO A 32 -2.87 23.48 12.28
CA PRO A 32 -4.17 23.05 12.81
C PRO A 32 -5.20 22.90 11.67
N GLY A 33 -5.78 21.71 11.51
CA GLY A 33 -6.65 21.37 10.37
C GLY A 33 -5.90 21.03 9.08
N GLY A 34 -4.58 20.88 9.15
CA GLY A 34 -3.69 20.56 8.04
C GLY A 34 -3.91 19.14 7.52
N VAL A 35 -3.66 18.99 6.22
CA VAL A 35 -3.71 17.71 5.52
C VAL A 35 -2.37 17.52 4.82
N PHE A 36 -1.79 16.34 4.94
CA PHE A 36 -0.66 15.97 4.09
C PHE A 36 -0.87 14.58 3.50
N GLN A 37 -0.24 14.36 2.37
CA GLN A 37 -0.28 13.10 1.65
C GLN A 37 1.14 12.73 1.28
N PHE A 38 1.42 11.45 1.10
CA PHE A 38 2.66 11.01 0.49
C PHE A 38 2.45 9.58 -0.01
N ASP A 39 3.36 9.11 -0.85
CA ASP A 39 3.36 7.73 -1.28
C ASP A 39 4.73 7.09 -1.15
N PHE A 40 4.71 5.77 -1.00
CA PHE A 40 5.92 4.96 -0.96
C PHE A 40 5.63 3.60 -1.58
N THR A 41 6.70 2.87 -1.90
CA THR A 41 6.59 1.49 -2.38
C THR A 41 7.02 0.55 -1.27
N PHE A 42 6.19 -0.45 -0.99
CA PHE A 42 6.52 -1.55 -0.09
C PHE A 42 6.07 -2.85 -0.76
N HIS A 43 6.95 -3.84 -0.81
CA HIS A 43 6.64 -5.16 -1.38
C HIS A 43 6.05 -5.11 -2.81
N ASN A 44 6.63 -4.27 -3.68
CA ASN A 44 6.15 -4.03 -5.05
C ASN A 44 4.70 -3.51 -5.18
N VAL A 45 4.17 -2.92 -4.11
CA VAL A 45 2.89 -2.24 -4.06
C VAL A 45 3.13 -0.77 -3.72
N ARG A 46 2.52 0.15 -4.49
CA ARG A 46 2.52 1.58 -4.17
C ARG A 46 1.41 1.85 -3.15
N PHE A 47 1.77 2.42 -2.02
CA PHE A 47 0.85 2.84 -0.97
C PHE A 47 0.72 4.36 -0.99
N ALA A 48 -0.51 4.85 -1.03
CA ALA A 48 -0.85 6.24 -0.80
C ALA A 48 -1.26 6.42 0.66
N ILE A 49 -0.68 7.42 1.29
CA ILE A 49 -0.99 7.85 2.65
C ILE A 49 -1.67 9.21 2.59
N ARG A 50 -2.71 9.37 3.40
CA ARG A 50 -3.35 10.65 3.66
C ARG A 50 -3.52 10.79 5.16
N TYR A 51 -3.02 11.88 5.69
CA TYR A 51 -3.22 12.28 7.07
C TYR A 51 -4.09 13.53 7.10
N GLU A 52 -5.07 13.56 7.99
CA GLU A 52 -5.92 14.71 8.26
C GLU A 52 -5.89 15.02 9.76
N GLU A 53 -5.53 16.25 10.11
CA GLU A 53 -5.52 16.71 11.50
C GLU A 53 -6.96 16.86 12.02
N GLY A 54 -7.31 16.13 13.08
CA GLY A 54 -8.59 16.27 13.76
C GLY A 54 -8.48 17.04 15.08
N HIS A 55 -9.63 17.27 15.72
CA HIS A 55 -9.69 18.00 17.00
C HIS A 55 -9.03 17.23 18.15
N GLU A 56 -9.32 15.92 18.29
CA GLU A 56 -8.79 15.07 19.36
C GLU A 56 -7.62 14.18 18.89
N HIS A 57 -7.74 13.60 17.69
CA HIS A 57 -6.73 12.74 17.07
C HIS A 57 -6.62 13.07 15.57
N GLY A 58 -5.47 12.75 14.97
CA GLY A 58 -5.34 12.75 13.52
C GLY A 58 -5.87 11.46 12.90
N SER A 59 -6.48 11.54 11.71
CA SER A 59 -6.85 10.37 10.92
C SER A 59 -5.76 10.06 9.90
N LEU A 60 -5.22 8.84 9.96
CA LEU A 60 -4.29 8.29 8.99
C LEU A 60 -4.97 7.25 8.13
N ARG A 61 -5.12 7.55 6.84
CA ARG A 61 -5.61 6.61 5.83
C ARG A 61 -4.45 6.05 5.00
N ILE A 62 -4.39 4.72 4.91
CA ILE A 62 -3.39 3.96 4.16
C ILE A 62 -4.12 3.16 3.09
N VAL A 63 -3.73 3.30 1.82
CA VAL A 63 -4.30 2.51 0.72
C VAL A 63 -3.21 2.10 -0.27
N GLY A 64 -3.07 0.80 -0.51
CA GLY A 64 -2.22 0.23 -1.55
C GLY A 64 -3.03 -0.54 -2.58
N ASP A 65 -2.66 -0.39 -3.85
CA ASP A 65 -3.22 -1.19 -4.95
C ASP A 65 -2.36 -2.44 -5.16
N VAL A 66 -2.90 -3.60 -4.82
CA VAL A 66 -2.22 -4.90 -4.88
C VAL A 66 -2.32 -5.52 -6.27
N GLY A 67 -3.16 -4.97 -7.15
CA GLY A 67 -3.34 -5.44 -8.53
C GLY A 67 -4.77 -5.87 -8.85
N PRO A 68 -5.02 -6.36 -10.07
CA PRO A 68 -6.36 -6.74 -10.49
C PRO A 68 -6.81 -8.05 -9.82
N MET A 69 -8.08 -8.12 -9.47
CA MET A 69 -8.73 -9.39 -9.13
C MET A 69 -9.03 -10.14 -10.44
N PRO A 70 -8.52 -11.36 -10.65
CA PRO A 70 -8.81 -12.13 -11.85
C PRO A 70 -10.32 -12.34 -12.05
N PHE A 71 -10.76 -12.27 -13.30
CA PHE A 71 -12.12 -12.63 -13.63
C PHE A 71 -12.29 -14.15 -13.53
N SER A 72 -13.48 -14.60 -13.10
CA SER A 72 -13.76 -16.04 -13.04
C SER A 72 -13.62 -16.73 -14.41
N ALA A 73 -13.80 -16.00 -15.51
CA ALA A 73 -13.58 -16.53 -16.86
C ALA A 73 -12.10 -16.86 -17.13
N GLU A 74 -11.17 -16.08 -16.57
CA GLU A 74 -9.73 -16.27 -16.72
C GLU A 74 -9.22 -17.41 -15.84
N SER A 75 -9.70 -17.47 -14.58
CA SER A 75 -9.34 -18.52 -13.63
C SER A 75 -10.26 -18.52 -12.39
N PRO A 76 -11.24 -19.44 -12.30
CA PRO A 76 -12.04 -19.59 -11.08
C PRO A 76 -11.19 -19.99 -9.87
N VAL A 77 -10.16 -20.81 -10.10
CA VAL A 77 -9.28 -21.34 -9.05
C VAL A 77 -8.44 -20.23 -8.44
N ALA A 78 -7.81 -19.38 -9.26
CA ALA A 78 -7.03 -18.25 -8.74
C ALA A 78 -7.90 -17.27 -7.95
N ARG A 79 -9.11 -17.00 -8.45
CA ARG A 79 -10.07 -16.15 -7.75
C ARG A 79 -10.45 -16.70 -6.38
N ALA A 80 -10.80 -17.99 -6.30
CA ALA A 80 -11.13 -18.64 -5.03
C ALA A 80 -9.93 -18.66 -4.05
N GLY A 81 -8.71 -18.91 -4.56
CA GLY A 81 -7.49 -18.87 -3.76
C GLY A 81 -7.20 -17.49 -3.18
N LEU A 82 -7.34 -16.44 -3.99
CA LEU A 82 -7.21 -15.05 -3.53
C LEU A 82 -8.27 -14.69 -2.48
N ASP A 83 -9.54 -15.06 -2.71
CA ASP A 83 -10.61 -14.83 -1.73
C ASP A 83 -10.34 -15.54 -0.40
N GLN A 84 -9.77 -16.75 -0.42
CA GLN A 84 -9.37 -17.47 0.79
C GLN A 84 -8.23 -16.76 1.52
N ILE A 85 -7.23 -16.26 0.80
CA ILE A 85 -6.15 -15.46 1.38
C ILE A 85 -6.71 -14.21 2.06
N PHE A 86 -7.64 -13.50 1.42
CA PHE A 86 -8.24 -12.29 2.01
C PHE A 86 -9.00 -12.61 3.30
N ARG A 87 -9.78 -13.69 3.34
CA ARG A 87 -10.50 -14.12 4.54
C ARG A 87 -9.54 -14.42 5.69
N ALA A 88 -8.46 -15.16 5.41
CA ALA A 88 -7.45 -15.48 6.42
C ALA A 88 -6.74 -14.20 6.91
N ALA A 89 -6.27 -13.36 5.97
CA ALA A 89 -5.55 -12.13 6.28
C ALA A 89 -6.40 -11.17 7.12
N ASN A 90 -7.63 -10.87 6.69
CA ASN A 90 -8.52 -9.90 7.33
C ASN A 90 -8.97 -10.32 8.75
N SER A 91 -8.78 -11.59 9.12
CA SER A 91 -9.03 -12.07 10.49
C SER A 91 -7.85 -11.86 11.44
N VAL A 92 -6.66 -11.54 10.91
CA VAL A 92 -5.39 -11.51 11.66
C VAL A 92 -4.76 -10.11 11.64
N VAL A 93 -4.75 -9.45 10.48
CA VAL A 93 -4.07 -8.15 10.31
C VAL A 93 -5.03 -6.98 10.49
N LYS A 94 -4.48 -5.82 10.90
CA LYS A 94 -5.26 -4.58 11.05
C LYS A 94 -5.72 -4.01 9.70
N ALA A 95 -4.88 -4.13 8.67
CA ALA A 95 -5.23 -3.67 7.33
C ALA A 95 -6.11 -4.70 6.60
N GLN A 96 -7.06 -4.21 5.81
CA GLN A 96 -8.04 -5.05 5.14
C GLN A 96 -7.76 -5.13 3.64
N PHE A 97 -7.76 -6.36 3.13
CA PHE A 97 -7.86 -6.65 1.71
C PHE A 97 -9.32 -6.57 1.29
N LYS A 98 -9.61 -5.81 0.24
CA LYS A 98 -10.95 -5.70 -0.35
C LYS A 98 -10.86 -5.59 -1.87
N VAL A 99 -11.88 -6.09 -2.56
CA VAL A 99 -12.02 -5.87 -4.00
C VAL A 99 -12.87 -4.63 -4.22
N THR A 100 -12.34 -3.64 -4.94
CA THR A 100 -13.05 -2.43 -5.33
C THR A 100 -12.82 -2.20 -6.82
N GLN A 101 -13.90 -2.10 -7.61
CA GLN A 101 -13.81 -1.86 -9.06
C GLN A 101 -12.89 -2.87 -9.80
N GLY A 102 -12.93 -4.15 -9.39
CA GLY A 102 -12.11 -5.21 -9.99
C GLY A 102 -10.63 -5.18 -9.60
N ARG A 103 -10.22 -4.32 -8.66
CA ARG A 103 -8.86 -4.27 -8.12
C ARG A 103 -8.84 -4.67 -6.66
N ILE A 104 -7.73 -5.24 -6.23
CA ILE A 104 -7.48 -5.63 -4.84
C ILE A 104 -6.81 -4.44 -4.17
N ALA A 105 -7.49 -3.84 -3.20
CA ALA A 105 -6.96 -2.80 -2.35
C ALA A 105 -6.59 -3.39 -0.98
N LEU A 106 -5.42 -3.03 -0.48
CA LEU A 106 -5.03 -3.23 0.91
C LEU A 106 -5.07 -1.88 1.60
N GLY A 107 -5.84 -1.72 2.66
CA GLY A 107 -5.87 -0.44 3.35
C GLY A 107 -6.49 -0.47 4.73
N THR A 108 -6.30 0.63 5.44
CA THR A 108 -6.90 0.87 6.76
C THR A 108 -7.02 2.36 7.00
N GLU A 109 -7.82 2.70 8.00
CA GLU A 109 -7.84 4.01 8.62
C GLU A 109 -7.50 3.84 10.10
N LEU A 110 -6.65 4.70 10.64
CA LEU A 110 -6.12 4.62 11.99
C LEU A 110 -6.13 6.01 12.63
N ALA A 111 -6.47 6.09 13.91
CA ALA A 111 -6.22 7.29 14.69
C ALA A 111 -4.75 7.36 15.10
N ILE A 112 -4.16 8.55 15.07
CA ILE A 112 -2.82 8.84 15.58
C ILE A 112 -2.92 9.96 16.62
N ASP A 113 -2.42 9.72 17.83
CA ASP A 113 -2.40 10.76 18.87
C ASP A 113 -1.35 11.82 18.59
N ARG A 114 -1.67 13.03 19.05
CA ARG A 114 -0.84 14.22 18.92
C ARG A 114 0.23 14.27 20.04
N PRO A 115 1.38 14.94 19.80
CA PRO A 115 1.81 15.52 18.52
C PRO A 115 2.20 14.42 17.51
N VAL A 116 1.92 14.66 16.23
CA VAL A 116 2.31 13.73 15.18
C VAL A 116 3.75 13.99 14.79
N THR A 117 4.59 12.96 14.94
CA THR A 117 5.99 12.99 14.54
C THR A 117 6.22 12.11 13.31
N ALA A 118 7.26 12.41 12.53
CA ALA A 118 7.64 11.56 11.40
C ALA A 118 7.89 10.12 11.84
N THR A 119 8.58 9.94 12.97
CA THR A 119 8.86 8.62 13.54
C THR A 119 7.59 7.89 13.94
N LYS A 120 6.65 8.54 14.64
CA LYS A 120 5.37 7.93 15.05
C LYS A 120 4.54 7.52 13.85
N LEU A 121 4.48 8.39 12.83
CA LEU A 121 3.78 8.13 11.58
C LEU A 121 4.37 6.92 10.85
N ILE A 122 5.67 6.92 10.60
CA ILE A 122 6.36 5.83 9.89
C ILE A 122 6.28 4.53 10.68
N ALA A 123 6.48 4.57 12.00
CA ALA A 123 6.35 3.38 12.86
C ALA A 123 4.93 2.81 12.82
N THR A 124 3.90 3.66 12.84
CA THR A 124 2.49 3.24 12.75
C THR A 124 2.20 2.58 11.40
N VAL A 125 2.66 3.19 10.30
CA VAL A 125 2.52 2.62 8.94
C VAL A 125 3.25 1.29 8.84
N ALA A 126 4.49 1.21 9.30
CA ALA A 126 5.30 0.00 9.27
C ALA A 126 4.68 -1.13 10.11
N ALA A 127 4.28 -0.84 11.36
CA ALA A 127 3.62 -1.81 12.23
C ALA A 127 2.30 -2.33 11.67
N THR A 128 1.65 -1.54 10.80
CA THR A 128 0.42 -1.93 10.11
C THR A 128 0.69 -2.80 8.89
N LEU A 129 1.70 -2.46 8.08
CA LEU A 129 1.94 -3.12 6.79
C LEU A 129 2.88 -4.33 6.87
N ILE A 130 3.86 -4.33 7.78
CA ILE A 130 4.82 -5.45 7.92
C ILE A 130 4.10 -6.79 8.15
N PRO A 131 3.08 -6.91 9.03
CA PRO A 131 2.32 -8.14 9.19
C PRO A 131 1.58 -8.62 7.94
N CYS A 132 1.37 -7.73 6.96
CA CYS A 132 0.72 -8.07 5.70
C CYS A 132 1.65 -8.78 4.70
N THR A 133 2.97 -8.73 4.92
CA THR A 133 4.00 -9.31 4.03
C THR A 133 3.72 -10.75 3.60
N PRO A 134 3.48 -11.72 4.50
CA PRO A 134 3.22 -13.10 4.08
C PRO A 134 1.99 -13.24 3.19
N TYR A 135 0.97 -12.41 3.38
CA TYR A 135 -0.23 -12.43 2.54
C TYR A 135 0.03 -11.79 1.18
N LEU A 136 0.86 -10.74 1.12
CA LEU A 136 1.31 -10.16 -0.14
C LEU A 136 2.16 -11.15 -0.94
N ASP A 137 3.04 -11.91 -0.28
CA ASP A 137 3.81 -13.01 -0.89
C ASP A 137 2.88 -14.09 -1.48
N LEU A 138 1.86 -14.51 -0.71
CA LEU A 138 0.88 -15.49 -1.16
C LEU A 138 0.07 -14.97 -2.35
N ILE A 139 -0.40 -13.73 -2.31
CA ILE A 139 -1.09 -13.09 -3.44
C ILE A 139 -0.17 -13.03 -4.66
N ALA A 140 1.12 -12.75 -4.46
CA ALA A 140 2.11 -12.67 -5.52
C ALA A 140 2.33 -14.00 -6.24
N THR A 141 1.90 -15.14 -5.67
CA THR A 141 1.89 -16.45 -6.36
C THR A 141 0.77 -16.57 -7.41
N TYR A 142 -0.28 -15.75 -7.32
CA TYR A 142 -1.41 -15.75 -8.26
C TYR A 142 -1.28 -14.63 -9.29
N ILE A 143 -0.98 -13.43 -8.82
CA ILE A 143 -0.89 -12.23 -9.65
C ILE A 143 0.48 -11.57 -9.47
N ARG A 144 1.02 -11.03 -10.55
CA ARG A 144 2.23 -10.20 -10.51
C ARG A 144 1.90 -8.90 -9.76
N PRO A 145 2.69 -8.51 -8.73
CA PRO A 145 2.52 -7.23 -8.07
C PRO A 145 2.66 -6.05 -9.05
N PRO A 146 1.93 -4.93 -8.87
CA PRO A 146 1.85 -3.87 -9.88
C PRO A 146 3.20 -3.24 -10.23
N MET A 147 4.07 -3.05 -9.23
CA MET A 147 5.40 -2.46 -9.44
C MET A 147 6.47 -3.47 -9.85
N ALA A 148 6.15 -4.78 -9.87
CA ALA A 148 7.10 -5.78 -10.30
C ALA A 148 7.31 -5.71 -11.83
N PRO A 149 8.55 -5.94 -12.34
CA PRO A 149 8.85 -5.85 -13.77
C PRO A 149 7.91 -6.69 -14.65
N ALA A 150 7.51 -6.14 -15.79
CA ALA A 150 6.55 -6.78 -16.71
C ALA A 150 6.93 -6.53 -18.16
N LYS A 151 6.67 -7.50 -19.02
CA LYS A 151 6.71 -7.24 -20.47
C LYS A 151 5.45 -6.47 -20.87
N ARG A 152 5.57 -5.61 -21.88
CA ARG A 152 4.43 -4.84 -22.39
C ARG A 152 3.30 -5.79 -22.82
N GLY A 153 2.09 -5.56 -22.29
CA GLY A 153 0.91 -6.39 -22.59
C GLY A 153 0.84 -7.70 -21.81
N GLU A 154 1.77 -7.97 -20.90
CA GLU A 154 1.73 -9.17 -20.06
C GLU A 154 0.61 -9.08 -19.00
N PRO A 155 -0.34 -10.04 -18.95
CA PRO A 155 -1.38 -10.07 -17.93
C PRO A 155 -0.80 -10.17 -16.52
N ALA A 156 -1.47 -9.54 -15.55
CA ALA A 156 -1.08 -9.64 -14.15
C ALA A 156 -1.25 -11.08 -13.61
N LEU A 157 -2.30 -11.80 -14.02
CA LEU A 157 -2.49 -13.20 -13.67
C LEU A 157 -1.30 -14.04 -14.18
N ARG A 158 -0.66 -14.79 -13.29
CA ARG A 158 0.51 -15.59 -13.66
C ARG A 158 0.15 -16.76 -14.58
N PRO A 159 1.04 -17.16 -15.51
CA PRO A 159 0.76 -18.16 -16.54
C PRO A 159 0.18 -19.48 -16.02
N GLU A 160 0.68 -19.99 -14.90
CA GLU A 160 0.28 -21.24 -14.26
C GLU A 160 -1.21 -21.27 -13.85
N TRP A 161 -1.80 -20.10 -13.62
CA TRP A 161 -3.20 -19.96 -13.22
C TRP A 161 -4.12 -19.62 -14.38
N ARG A 162 -3.58 -19.30 -15.57
CA ARG A 162 -4.38 -18.97 -16.74
C ARG A 162 -5.08 -20.22 -17.25
N ARG A 163 -6.36 -20.12 -17.57
CA ARG A 163 -7.07 -21.20 -18.25
C ARG A 163 -6.37 -21.54 -19.56
N LYS A 164 -6.06 -22.83 -19.77
CA LYS A 164 -5.52 -23.30 -21.05
C LYS A 164 -6.55 -23.06 -22.15
N ALA A 165 -6.11 -22.60 -23.33
CA ALA A 165 -6.98 -22.47 -24.48
C ALA A 165 -7.65 -23.81 -24.78
N LEU A 166 -8.95 -23.78 -25.08
CA LEU A 166 -9.65 -24.97 -25.56
C LEU A 166 -8.95 -25.46 -26.85
N PRO A 167 -8.75 -26.78 -27.03
CA PRO A 167 -8.23 -27.30 -28.29
C PRO A 167 -9.11 -26.82 -29.43
N LYS A 168 -8.48 -26.44 -30.56
CA LYS A 168 -9.23 -26.02 -31.76
C LYS A 168 -10.24 -27.12 -32.13
N PRO A 169 -11.50 -26.79 -32.44
CA PRO A 169 -12.44 -27.79 -32.89
C PRO A 169 -11.87 -28.48 -34.12
N ALA A 170 -11.86 -29.83 -34.10
CA ALA A 170 -11.44 -30.60 -35.26
C ALA A 170 -12.35 -30.21 -36.43
N ARG A 171 -11.75 -29.75 -37.54
CA ARG A 171 -12.50 -29.53 -38.78
C ARG A 171 -13.08 -30.88 -39.18
N ARG A 172 -14.41 -31.01 -39.13
CA ARG A 172 -15.14 -32.12 -39.74
C ARG A 172 -15.32 -31.84 -41.22
#